data_AF-A0A1D6LEM3-F1
#
_entry.id   AF-A0A1D6LEM3-F1
#
_cell.length_a   1.000
_cell.length_b   1.000
_cell.length_c   1.000
_cell.angle_alpha   90.00
_cell.angle_beta   90.00
_cell.angle_gamma   90.00
#
_symmetry.space_group_name_H-M   'P 1'
#
loop_
_entity.id
_entity.type
_entity.pdbx_description
1 polymer ?
#
loop_
_entity_poly.entity_id
_entity_poly.type
_entity_poly.pdbx_seq_one_letter_code
_entity_poly.pdbx_strand_id
1 'polypeptide(L)'
;MIYIGLKKFPKALELLHNAVTAPMSTLNAIAVEAYKKYILVSLIVNGQVPSFPKYTSISAQRSMKNHAQIYFELSTSYSNGRYTDLETFVESNSAAFQSDNNLGLVKQVLSSMYKRNIQRLTQTYLTLSLEDIARSVQLETPEDAEMHVLRMIEDGEIHATINQKDGMVSFHEDPEQYKSVEMVEHIDSSIQRLTALSKKLASIDENMSCDPSYLLKTGRDRGRFDYDDFDSVPHKYF
;
A
#
# COMPACT_ATOMS: atom_id res chain seq x y z
N MET A 1 -3.53 -12.70 -8.54
CA MET A 1 -2.87 -12.89 -9.85
C MET A 1 -3.67 -12.26 -10.99
N ILE A 2 -4.97 -12.56 -11.13
CA ILE A 2 -5.82 -11.99 -12.20
C ILE A 2 -5.73 -10.45 -12.23
N TYR A 3 -5.90 -9.77 -11.09
CA TYR A 3 -5.79 -8.30 -11.02
C TYR A 3 -4.40 -7.75 -11.39
N ILE A 4 -3.33 -8.53 -11.16
CA ILE A 4 -1.97 -8.16 -11.60
C ILE A 4 -1.88 -8.22 -13.13
N GLY A 5 -2.41 -9.27 -13.74
CA GLY A 5 -2.47 -9.42 -15.20
C GLY A 5 -3.30 -8.32 -15.88
N LEU A 6 -4.35 -7.83 -15.20
CA LEU A 6 -5.17 -6.70 -15.65
C LEU A 6 -4.57 -5.32 -15.32
N LYS A 7 -3.34 -5.25 -14.79
CA LYS A 7 -2.68 -4.02 -14.31
C LYS A 7 -3.49 -3.22 -13.28
N LYS A 8 -4.44 -3.85 -12.58
CA LYS A 8 -5.20 -3.27 -11.48
C LYS A 8 -4.44 -3.45 -10.16
N PHE A 9 -3.26 -2.83 -10.08
CA PHE A 9 -2.31 -3.03 -8.98
C PHE A 9 -2.86 -2.65 -7.59
N PRO A 10 -3.62 -1.55 -7.40
CA PRO A 10 -4.15 -1.21 -6.07
C PRO A 10 -5.05 -2.32 -5.51
N LYS A 11 -5.95 -2.86 -6.34
CA LYS A 11 -6.83 -3.96 -5.93
C LYS A 11 -6.06 -5.27 -5.74
N ALA A 12 -5.05 -5.53 -6.57
CA ALA A 12 -4.18 -6.67 -6.39
C ALA A 12 -3.44 -6.63 -5.05
N LEU A 13 -2.95 -5.45 -4.66
CA LEU A 13 -2.23 -5.23 -3.40
C LEU A 13 -3.12 -5.54 -2.19
N GLU A 14 -4.35 -5.04 -2.16
CA GLU A 14 -5.32 -5.34 -1.09
C GLU A 14 -5.57 -6.85 -0.94
N LEU A 15 -5.74 -7.56 -2.05
CA LEU A 15 -6.01 -9.00 -2.02
C LEU A 15 -4.78 -9.80 -1.59
N LEU A 16 -3.58 -9.39 -2.01
CA LEU A 16 -2.32 -9.98 -1.57
C LEU A 16 -2.07 -9.73 -0.10
N HIS A 17 -2.37 -8.52 0.40
CA HIS A 17 -2.31 -8.18 1.82
C HIS A 17 -3.17 -9.12 2.65
N ASN A 18 -4.41 -9.36 2.24
CA ASN A 18 -5.31 -10.30 2.93
C ASN A 18 -4.79 -11.74 2.91
N ALA A 19 -4.22 -12.19 1.78
CA ALA A 19 -3.65 -13.54 1.67
C ALA A 19 -2.44 -13.73 2.59
N VAL A 20 -1.63 -12.68 2.74
CA VAL A 20 -0.40 -12.68 3.54
C VAL A 20 -0.69 -12.53 5.05
N THR A 21 -1.74 -11.79 5.42
CA THR A 21 -2.12 -11.56 6.82
C THR A 21 -3.08 -12.60 7.38
N ALA A 22 -3.55 -13.53 6.56
CA ALA A 22 -4.42 -14.62 6.99
C ALA A 22 -3.80 -15.41 8.17
N PRO A 23 -4.58 -15.75 9.21
CA PRO A 23 -4.08 -16.54 10.33
C PRO A 23 -3.55 -17.90 9.85
N MET A 24 -2.28 -18.19 10.19
CA MET A 24 -1.63 -19.45 9.83
C MET A 24 -0.80 -19.97 11.00
N SER A 25 -0.95 -21.26 11.31
CA SER A 25 -0.15 -21.93 12.35
C SER A 25 1.23 -22.30 11.81
N THR A 26 1.28 -22.76 10.56
CA THR A 26 2.49 -23.14 9.82
C THR A 26 2.57 -22.37 8.50
N LEU A 27 3.79 -22.17 7.99
CA LEU A 27 4.01 -21.45 6.75
C LEU A 27 3.56 -22.30 5.55
N ASN A 28 2.74 -21.74 4.66
CA ASN A 28 2.31 -22.40 3.43
C ASN A 28 3.04 -21.81 2.21
N ALA A 29 3.22 -22.62 1.17
CA ALA A 29 3.86 -22.16 -0.08
C ALA A 29 3.07 -21.04 -0.76
N ILE A 30 1.74 -21.04 -0.61
CA ILE A 30 0.84 -20.04 -1.19
C ILE A 30 1.09 -18.66 -0.59
N ALA A 31 1.22 -18.52 0.73
CA ALA A 31 1.51 -17.21 1.34
C ALA A 31 2.91 -16.73 1.03
N VAL A 32 3.89 -17.63 0.89
CA VAL A 32 5.24 -17.27 0.44
C VAL A 32 5.20 -16.67 -0.96
N GLU A 33 4.54 -17.33 -1.91
CA GLU A 33 4.39 -16.82 -3.27
C GLU A 33 3.55 -15.54 -3.35
N ALA A 34 2.51 -15.44 -2.53
CA ALA A 34 1.73 -14.22 -2.38
C ALA A 34 2.60 -13.08 -1.83
N TYR A 35 3.48 -13.35 -0.87
CA TYR A 35 4.34 -12.35 -0.25
C TYR A 35 5.41 -11.83 -1.19
N LYS A 36 6.07 -12.70 -1.97
CA LYS A 36 7.01 -12.29 -3.03
C LYS A 36 6.35 -11.30 -3.99
N LYS A 37 5.13 -11.61 -4.44
CA LYS A 37 4.37 -10.75 -5.36
C LYS A 37 3.80 -9.52 -4.66
N TYR A 38 3.49 -9.60 -3.37
CA TYR A 38 3.08 -8.46 -2.55
C TYR A 38 4.19 -7.41 -2.49
N ILE A 39 5.44 -7.83 -2.24
CA ILE A 39 6.61 -6.93 -2.26
C ILE A 39 6.69 -6.21 -3.62
N LEU A 40 6.67 -6.97 -4.72
CA LEU A 40 6.80 -6.38 -6.06
C LEU A 40 5.66 -5.41 -6.40
N VAL A 41 4.40 -5.80 -6.14
CA VAL A 41 3.25 -4.91 -6.39
C VAL A 41 3.28 -3.69 -5.47
N SER A 42 3.73 -3.84 -4.22
CA SER A 42 3.86 -2.72 -3.30
C SER A 42 4.91 -1.71 -3.75
N LEU A 43 6.03 -2.18 -4.33
CA LEU A 43 7.04 -1.31 -4.92
C LEU A 43 6.48 -0.53 -6.12
N ILE A 44 5.67 -1.17 -6.96
CA ILE A 44 5.05 -0.52 -8.13
C ILE A 44 4.05 0.56 -7.69
N VAL A 45 3.18 0.28 -6.71
CA VAL A 45 2.09 1.20 -6.33
C VAL A 45 2.56 2.26 -5.34
N ASN A 46 3.21 1.84 -4.26
CA ASN A 46 3.52 2.72 -3.14
C ASN A 46 4.97 3.24 -3.19
N GLY A 47 5.83 2.63 -4.00
CA GLY A 47 7.28 2.89 -3.99
C GLY A 47 7.99 2.38 -2.73
N GLN A 48 7.30 1.65 -1.86
CA GLN A 48 7.82 1.09 -0.61
C GLN A 48 7.01 -0.13 -0.19
N VAL A 49 7.60 -1.00 0.62
CA VAL A 49 6.91 -2.15 1.21
C VAL A 49 6.45 -1.78 2.63
N PRO A 50 5.14 -1.77 2.92
CA PRO A 50 4.66 -1.48 4.26
C PRO A 50 5.01 -2.62 5.21
N SER A 51 5.19 -2.27 6.49
CA SER A 51 5.42 -3.25 7.54
C SER A 51 4.17 -4.10 7.80
N PHE A 52 4.38 -5.32 8.32
CA PHE A 52 3.27 -6.18 8.68
C PHE A 52 2.38 -5.54 9.76
N PRO A 53 1.05 -5.67 9.64
CA PRO A 53 0.16 -5.34 10.74
C PRO A 53 0.46 -6.17 11.98
N LYS A 54 0.22 -5.61 13.16
CA LYS A 54 0.48 -6.26 14.46
C LYS A 54 -0.25 -7.60 14.65
N TYR A 55 -1.41 -7.77 14.01
CA TYR A 55 -2.21 -8.99 14.07
C TYR A 55 -1.71 -10.13 13.17
N THR A 56 -0.68 -9.87 12.35
CA THR A 56 -0.10 -10.89 11.47
C THR A 56 0.56 -11.98 12.31
N SER A 57 0.43 -13.25 11.90
CA SER A 57 0.99 -14.38 12.64
C SER A 57 2.51 -14.24 12.83
N ILE A 58 3.01 -14.66 14.01
CA ILE A 58 4.44 -14.64 14.33
C ILE A 58 5.24 -15.49 13.33
N SER A 59 4.67 -16.62 12.91
CA SER A 59 5.24 -17.51 11.89
C SER A 59 5.46 -16.78 10.56
N ALA A 60 4.48 -15.99 10.10
CA ALA A 60 4.64 -15.17 8.89
C ALA A 60 5.69 -14.06 9.10
N GLN A 61 5.67 -13.35 10.23
CA GLN A 61 6.61 -12.25 10.48
C GLN A 61 8.08 -12.71 10.50
N ARG A 62 8.38 -13.89 11.08
CA ARG A 62 9.77 -14.40 11.16
C ARG A 62 10.20 -15.17 9.92
N SER A 63 9.39 -16.14 9.49
CA SER A 63 9.84 -17.12 8.49
C SER A 63 9.70 -16.60 7.06
N MET A 64 8.70 -15.75 6.78
CA MET A 64 8.39 -15.33 5.42
C MET A 64 9.45 -14.39 4.84
N LYS A 65 10.15 -13.62 5.70
CA LYS A 65 11.33 -12.83 5.30
C LYS A 65 12.45 -13.73 4.79
N ASN A 66 12.72 -14.85 5.47
CA ASN A 66 13.79 -15.78 5.07
C ASN A 66 13.54 -16.40 3.69
N HIS A 67 12.28 -16.72 3.37
CA HIS A 67 11.90 -17.30 2.08
C HIS A 67 11.78 -16.27 0.93
N ALA A 68 11.74 -14.99 1.26
CA ALA A 68 11.63 -13.89 0.29
C ALA A 68 12.83 -12.92 0.37
N GLN A 69 14.00 -13.42 0.80
CA GLN A 69 15.18 -12.60 1.06
C GLN A 69 15.62 -11.79 -0.16
N ILE A 70 15.70 -12.41 -1.34
CA ILE A 70 16.06 -11.73 -2.60
C ILE A 70 15.09 -10.58 -2.93
N TYR A 71 13.79 -10.77 -2.65
CA TYR A 71 12.77 -9.73 -2.87
C TYR A 71 12.86 -8.60 -1.83
N PHE A 72 13.26 -8.91 -0.60
CA PHE A 72 13.50 -7.89 0.43
C PHE A 72 14.75 -7.06 0.11
N GLU A 73 15.82 -7.70 -0.36
CA GLU A 73 17.03 -7.04 -0.85
C GLU A 73 16.73 -6.16 -2.07
N LEU A 74 15.89 -6.63 -3.00
CA LEU A 74 15.36 -5.82 -4.10
C LEU A 74 14.66 -4.55 -3.59
N SER A 75 13.79 -4.68 -2.58
CA SER A 75 13.10 -3.53 -1.98
C SER A 75 14.08 -2.55 -1.32
N THR A 76 15.17 -3.05 -0.73
CA THR A 76 16.19 -2.20 -0.12
C THR A 76 16.99 -1.46 -1.19
N SER A 77 17.40 -2.15 -2.27
CA SER A 77 18.03 -1.53 -3.44
C SER A 77 17.12 -0.47 -4.07
N TYR A 78 15.82 -0.76 -4.20
CA TYR A 78 14.83 0.19 -4.71
C TYR A 78 14.73 1.47 -3.87
N SER A 79 14.87 1.36 -2.55
CA SER A 79 14.78 2.51 -1.64
C SER A 79 15.94 3.50 -1.81
N ASN A 80 17.09 3.04 -2.34
CA ASN A 80 18.25 3.90 -2.61
C ASN A 80 18.02 4.82 -3.83
N GLY A 81 17.05 4.53 -4.70
CA GLY A 81 16.65 5.39 -5.82
C GLY A 81 17.59 5.39 -7.03
N ARG A 82 18.67 4.58 -7.02
CA ARG A 82 19.61 4.46 -8.15
C ARG A 82 19.14 3.37 -9.10
N TYR A 83 18.94 3.72 -10.38
CA TYR A 83 18.47 2.79 -11.40
C TYR A 83 19.53 1.73 -11.73
N THR A 84 20.78 2.14 -11.94
CA THR A 84 21.90 1.24 -12.27
C THR A 84 22.11 0.14 -11.24
N ASP A 85 22.03 0.49 -9.95
CA ASP A 85 22.23 -0.44 -8.84
C ASP A 85 21.07 -1.45 -8.76
N LEU A 86 19.86 -1.01 -9.11
CA LEU A 86 18.69 -1.88 -9.16
C LEU A 86 18.72 -2.80 -10.38
N GLU A 87 19.10 -2.29 -11.55
CA GLU A 87 19.22 -3.05 -12.79
C GLU A 87 20.26 -4.16 -12.65
N THR A 88 21.47 -3.84 -12.20
CA THR A 88 22.54 -4.82 -11.95
C THR A 88 22.12 -5.89 -10.93
N PHE A 89 21.38 -5.52 -9.88
CA PHE A 89 20.82 -6.48 -8.92
C PHE A 89 19.80 -7.43 -9.57
N VAL A 90 18.93 -6.92 -10.43
CA VAL A 90 17.92 -7.71 -11.16
C VAL A 90 18.57 -8.66 -12.15
N GLU A 91 19.59 -8.21 -12.88
CA GLU A 91 20.33 -9.04 -13.83
C GLU A 91 21.06 -10.19 -13.12
N SER A 92 21.76 -9.87 -12.02
CA SER A 92 22.50 -10.84 -11.21
C SER A 92 21.60 -11.93 -10.61
N ASN A 93 20.35 -11.59 -10.27
CA ASN A 93 19.37 -12.51 -9.67
C ASN A 93 18.28 -12.98 -10.64
N SER A 94 18.45 -12.74 -11.94
CA SER A 94 17.46 -13.02 -12.98
C SER A 94 16.96 -14.46 -12.98
N ALA A 95 17.87 -15.44 -12.78
CA ALA A 95 17.55 -16.86 -12.69
C ALA A 95 16.57 -17.18 -11.55
N ALA A 96 16.71 -16.55 -10.38
CA ALA A 96 15.82 -16.75 -9.24
C ALA A 96 14.43 -16.14 -9.49
N PHE A 97 14.36 -14.98 -10.14
CA PHE A 97 13.08 -14.37 -10.53
C PHE A 97 12.37 -15.16 -11.63
N GLN A 98 13.13 -15.80 -12.53
CA GLN A 98 12.59 -16.66 -13.57
C GLN A 98 12.06 -17.98 -13.00
N SER A 99 12.77 -18.61 -12.06
CA SER A 99 12.27 -19.82 -11.39
C SER A 99 10.96 -19.57 -10.65
N ASP A 100 10.79 -18.39 -10.08
CA ASP A 100 9.57 -17.97 -9.38
C ASP A 100 8.45 -17.45 -10.32
N ASN A 101 8.70 -17.42 -11.65
CA ASN A 101 7.79 -16.87 -12.66
C ASN A 101 7.38 -15.40 -12.41
N ASN A 102 8.27 -14.61 -11.79
CA ASN A 102 8.02 -13.21 -11.42
C ASN A 102 8.83 -12.21 -12.25
N LEU A 103 9.68 -12.66 -13.18
CA LEU A 103 10.59 -11.82 -13.95
C LEU A 103 9.90 -10.63 -14.65
N GLY A 104 8.74 -10.83 -15.25
CA GLY A 104 7.98 -9.75 -15.90
C GLY A 104 7.53 -8.67 -14.92
N LEU A 105 7.15 -9.05 -13.71
CA LEU A 105 6.74 -8.12 -12.66
C LEU A 105 7.95 -7.38 -12.07
N VAL A 106 9.11 -8.03 -11.97
CA VAL A 106 10.37 -7.39 -11.57
C VAL A 106 10.80 -6.33 -12.59
N LYS A 107 10.65 -6.60 -13.89
CA LYS A 107 10.87 -5.58 -14.93
C LYS A 107 9.91 -4.39 -14.80
N GLN A 108 8.68 -4.62 -14.38
CA GLN A 108 7.74 -3.53 -14.09
C GLN A 108 8.19 -2.70 -12.88
N VAL A 109 8.75 -3.33 -11.84
CA VAL A 109 9.39 -2.61 -10.71
C VAL A 109 10.57 -1.75 -11.20
N LEU A 110 11.41 -2.25 -12.10
CA LEU A 110 12.48 -1.42 -12.70
C LEU A 110 11.89 -0.19 -13.41
N SER A 111 10.86 -0.39 -14.24
CA SER A 111 10.21 0.72 -14.96
C SER A 111 9.51 1.72 -14.02
N SER A 112 8.99 1.27 -12.88
CA SER A 112 8.33 2.15 -11.90
C SER A 112 9.33 3.04 -11.16
N MET A 113 10.63 2.69 -11.13
CA MET A 113 11.66 3.52 -10.52
C MET A 113 11.74 4.90 -11.20
N TYR A 114 11.68 4.95 -12.53
CA TYR A 114 11.70 6.21 -13.28
C TYR A 114 10.52 7.10 -12.88
N LYS A 115 9.30 6.55 -12.90
CA LYS A 115 8.08 7.24 -12.46
C LYS A 115 8.22 7.75 -11.03
N ARG A 116 8.74 6.92 -10.12
CA ARG A 116 8.92 7.26 -8.72
C ARG A 116 9.94 8.38 -8.50
N ASN A 117 11.07 8.35 -9.22
CA ASN A 117 12.08 9.39 -9.12
C ASN A 117 11.55 10.73 -9.65
N ILE A 118 10.79 10.73 -10.76
CA ILE A 118 10.12 11.94 -11.26
C ILE A 118 9.10 12.49 -10.23
N GLN A 119 8.28 11.62 -9.62
CA GLN A 119 7.38 12.03 -8.53
C GLN A 119 8.10 12.63 -7.32
N ARG A 120 9.36 12.26 -7.05
CA ARG A 120 10.15 12.87 -5.98
C ARG A 120 10.60 14.28 -6.37
N LEU A 121 10.90 14.53 -7.64
CA LEU A 121 11.29 15.86 -8.13
C LEU A 121 10.15 16.87 -7.96
N THR A 122 8.89 16.45 -8.09
CA THR A 122 7.74 17.34 -7.90
C THR A 122 7.60 17.83 -6.46
N GLN A 123 8.24 17.17 -5.48
CA GLN A 123 8.23 17.58 -4.07
C GLN A 123 9.28 18.65 -3.76
N THR A 124 10.32 18.78 -4.59
CA THR A 124 11.45 19.67 -4.35
C THR A 124 11.55 20.81 -5.36
N TYR A 125 10.96 20.66 -6.55
CA TYR A 125 11.06 21.61 -7.64
C TYR A 125 9.67 22.05 -8.11
N LEU A 126 9.53 23.35 -8.35
CA LEU A 126 8.37 23.92 -9.05
C LEU A 126 8.56 23.86 -10.57
N THR A 127 9.75 24.19 -11.05
CA THR A 127 10.11 24.11 -12.47
C THR A 127 11.49 23.49 -12.59
N LEU A 128 11.67 22.56 -13.51
CA LEU A 128 12.93 21.85 -13.74
C LEU A 128 13.15 21.60 -15.24
N SER A 129 14.39 21.66 -15.71
CA SER A 129 14.70 21.39 -17.12
C SER A 129 14.57 19.90 -17.44
N LEU A 130 14.23 19.56 -18.68
CA LEU A 130 14.19 18.17 -19.15
C LEU A 130 15.58 17.50 -19.05
N GLU A 131 16.66 18.26 -19.22
CA GLU A 131 18.03 17.77 -19.05
C GLU A 131 18.36 17.43 -17.60
N ASP A 132 17.92 18.25 -16.64
CA ASP A 132 18.11 17.96 -15.21
C ASP A 132 17.24 16.78 -14.76
N ILE A 133 16.04 16.64 -15.32
CA ILE A 133 15.20 15.46 -15.10
C ILE A 133 15.90 14.21 -15.63
N ALA A 134 16.40 14.23 -16.88
CA ALA A 134 17.11 13.09 -17.44
C ALA A 134 18.34 12.69 -16.58
N ARG A 135 19.14 13.67 -16.16
CA ARG A 135 20.32 13.44 -15.30
C ARG A 135 19.96 12.89 -13.91
N SER A 136 18.92 13.43 -13.28
CA SER A 136 18.52 13.01 -11.92
C SER A 136 17.87 11.62 -11.91
N VAL A 137 17.19 11.24 -12.97
CA VAL A 137 16.48 9.95 -13.10
C VAL A 137 17.32 8.91 -13.87
N GLN A 138 18.55 9.26 -14.27
CA GLN A 138 19.50 8.39 -15.01
C GLN A 138 18.95 7.91 -16.36
N LEU A 139 18.28 8.81 -17.09
CA LEU A 139 17.88 8.61 -18.49
C LEU A 139 18.98 9.11 -19.43
N GLU A 140 19.10 8.50 -20.61
CA GLU A 140 20.14 8.83 -21.57
C GLU A 140 19.88 10.15 -22.30
N THR A 141 18.62 10.45 -22.62
CA THR A 141 18.24 11.62 -23.41
C THR A 141 17.15 12.47 -22.73
N PRO A 142 17.12 13.80 -22.99
CA PRO A 142 16.03 14.66 -22.53
C PRO A 142 14.70 14.32 -23.23
N GLU A 143 14.74 13.73 -24.43
CA GLU A 143 13.55 13.26 -25.15
C GLU A 143 12.89 12.06 -24.43
N ASP A 144 13.69 11.15 -23.89
CA ASP A 144 13.17 10.05 -23.05
C ASP A 144 12.50 10.59 -21.79
N ALA A 145 13.11 11.60 -21.16
CA ALA A 145 12.52 12.26 -20.00
C ALA A 145 11.19 12.94 -20.35
N GLU A 146 11.10 13.60 -21.50
CA GLU A 146 9.86 14.21 -22.00
C GLU A 146 8.77 13.14 -22.19
N MET A 147 9.09 12.02 -22.84
CA MET A 147 8.14 10.93 -23.06
C MET A 147 7.65 10.32 -21.74
N HIS A 148 8.53 10.17 -20.75
CA HIS A 148 8.15 9.68 -19.42
C HIS A 148 7.22 10.66 -18.70
N VAL A 149 7.56 11.96 -18.69
CA VAL A 149 6.73 13.01 -18.08
C VAL A 149 5.37 13.09 -18.77
N LEU A 150 5.32 13.05 -20.10
CA LEU A 150 4.07 13.09 -20.87
C LEU A 150 3.14 11.93 -20.47
N ARG A 151 3.65 10.69 -20.44
CA ARG A 151 2.87 9.52 -20.03
C ARG A 151 2.37 9.64 -18.60
N MET A 152 3.17 10.17 -17.69
CA MET A 152 2.76 10.38 -16.30
C MET A 152 1.67 11.44 -16.17
N ILE A 153 1.66 12.46 -17.03
CA ILE A 153 0.57 13.45 -17.10
C ILE A 153 -0.70 12.79 -17.65
N GLU A 154 -0.60 12.01 -18.73
CA GLU A 154 -1.75 11.29 -19.32
C GLU A 154 -2.36 10.27 -18.35
N ASP A 155 -1.52 9.55 -17.60
CA ASP A 155 -1.95 8.58 -16.58
C ASP A 155 -2.51 9.27 -15.31
N GLY A 156 -2.40 10.60 -15.19
CA GLY A 156 -2.81 11.37 -14.00
C GLY A 156 -1.92 11.12 -12.77
N GLU A 157 -0.67 10.67 -12.97
CA GLU A 157 0.28 10.39 -11.89
C GLU A 157 1.01 11.64 -11.40
N ILE A 158 1.13 12.67 -12.24
CA ILE A 158 1.67 14.00 -11.91
C ILE A 158 0.86 15.10 -12.59
N HIS A 159 0.79 16.27 -11.96
CA HIS A 159 0.24 17.47 -12.56
C HIS A 159 1.39 18.36 -13.01
N ALA A 160 1.63 18.43 -14.32
CA ALA A 160 2.74 19.20 -14.87
C ALA A 160 2.41 19.72 -16.28
N THR A 161 3.13 20.75 -16.71
CA THR A 161 3.08 21.30 -18.07
C THR A 161 4.48 21.32 -18.67
N ILE A 162 4.61 20.81 -19.88
CA ILE A 162 5.88 20.78 -20.62
C ILE A 162 5.93 21.99 -21.56
N ASN A 163 6.97 22.81 -21.43
CA ASN A 163 7.27 23.88 -22.37
C ASN A 163 8.43 23.45 -23.27
N GLN A 164 8.10 22.97 -24.47
CA GLN A 164 9.08 22.48 -25.45
C GLN A 164 10.01 23.58 -25.99
N LYS A 165 9.60 24.86 -25.98
CA LYS A 165 10.44 25.95 -26.48
C LYS A 165 11.62 26.23 -25.55
N ASP A 166 11.36 26.16 -24.25
CA ASP A 166 12.36 26.46 -23.22
C ASP A 166 13.00 25.18 -22.64
N GLY A 167 12.48 23.99 -22.99
CA GLY A 167 12.97 22.70 -22.48
C GLY A 167 12.68 22.49 -20.99
N MET A 168 11.62 23.12 -20.47
CA MET A 168 11.30 23.15 -19.03
C MET A 168 9.98 22.43 -18.74
N VAL A 169 9.92 21.78 -17.58
CA VAL A 169 8.71 21.19 -17.01
C VAL A 169 8.32 21.98 -15.78
N SER A 170 7.10 22.52 -15.77
CA SER A 170 6.49 23.17 -14.60
C SER A 170 5.57 22.19 -13.90
N PHE A 171 5.88 21.85 -12.65
CA PHE A 171 5.06 21.03 -11.77
C PHE A 171 4.02 21.89 -11.08
N HIS A 172 2.80 21.38 -11.00
CA HIS A 172 1.64 22.03 -10.39
C HIS A 172 1.11 21.17 -9.24
N GLU A 173 0.36 21.81 -8.34
CA GLU A 173 -0.45 21.08 -7.38
C GLU A 173 -1.68 20.47 -8.04
N ASP A 174 -2.35 19.57 -7.32
CA ASP A 174 -3.59 18.96 -7.77
C ASP A 174 -4.61 20.05 -8.15
N PRO A 175 -5.11 20.07 -9.40
CA PRO A 175 -6.04 21.09 -9.86
C PRO A 175 -7.42 21.00 -9.21
N GLU A 176 -7.71 19.93 -8.46
CA GLU A 176 -8.99 19.73 -7.79
C GLU A 176 -9.27 20.81 -6.74
N GLN A 177 -10.33 21.59 -6.96
CA GLN A 177 -10.74 22.69 -6.08
C GLN A 177 -11.89 22.32 -5.13
N TYR A 178 -12.41 21.09 -5.20
CA TYR A 178 -13.51 20.58 -4.39
C TYR A 178 -14.83 21.37 -4.57
N LYS A 179 -15.03 21.97 -5.74
CA LYS A 179 -16.21 22.79 -6.06
C LYS A 179 -17.08 22.18 -7.16
N SER A 180 -16.63 21.10 -7.79
CA SER A 180 -17.32 20.47 -8.91
C SER A 180 -18.52 19.66 -8.43
N VAL A 181 -19.54 19.53 -9.30
CA VAL A 181 -20.67 18.63 -9.08
C VAL A 181 -20.18 17.18 -9.00
N GLU A 182 -19.16 16.82 -9.79
CA GLU A 182 -18.52 15.50 -9.75
C GLU A 182 -17.96 15.18 -8.35
N MET A 183 -17.35 16.16 -7.66
CA MET A 183 -16.88 15.96 -6.29
C MET A 183 -18.04 15.74 -5.32
N VAL A 184 -19.16 16.46 -5.50
CA VAL A 184 -20.38 16.25 -4.69
C VAL A 184 -20.91 14.83 -4.87
N GLU A 185 -20.98 14.33 -6.12
CA GLU A 185 -21.39 12.95 -6.41
C GLU A 185 -20.42 11.93 -5.82
N HIS A 186 -19.11 12.18 -5.89
CA HIS A 186 -18.09 11.31 -5.29
C HIS A 186 -18.24 11.23 -3.76
N ILE A 187 -18.49 12.37 -3.10
CA ILE A 187 -18.76 12.44 -1.66
C ILE A 187 -20.05 11.69 -1.33
N ASP A 188 -21.14 11.91 -2.07
CA ASP A 188 -22.40 11.21 -1.82
C ASP A 188 -22.25 9.70 -1.97
N SER A 189 -21.57 9.22 -3.02
CA SER A 189 -21.26 7.79 -3.17
C SER A 189 -20.45 7.25 -1.99
N SER A 190 -19.50 8.03 -1.48
CA SER A 190 -18.68 7.66 -0.31
C SER A 190 -19.54 7.58 0.96
N ILE A 191 -20.46 8.53 1.17
CA ILE A 191 -21.43 8.54 2.27
C ILE A 191 -22.35 7.32 2.17
N GLN A 192 -22.85 7.00 0.98
CA GLN A 192 -23.70 5.82 0.77
C GLN A 192 -22.95 4.52 1.12
N ARG A 193 -21.67 4.40 0.72
CA ARG A 193 -20.83 3.24 1.08
C ARG A 193 -20.58 3.14 2.58
N LEU A 194 -20.29 4.27 3.25
CA LEU A 194 -20.13 4.32 4.70
C LEU A 194 -21.42 3.98 5.43
N THR A 195 -22.57 4.47 4.96
CA THR A 195 -23.88 4.16 5.52
C THR A 195 -24.21 2.67 5.38
N ALA A 196 -23.91 2.07 4.21
CA ALA A 196 -24.07 0.64 4.00
C ALA A 196 -23.17 -0.19 4.92
N LEU A 197 -21.91 0.23 5.11
CA LEU A 197 -20.99 -0.42 6.05
C LEU A 197 -21.48 -0.30 7.50
N SER A 198 -21.96 0.87 7.91
CA SER A 198 -22.54 1.11 9.25
C SER A 198 -23.74 0.21 9.51
N LYS A 199 -24.68 0.10 8.56
CA LYS A 199 -25.81 -0.84 8.65
C LYS A 199 -25.35 -2.29 8.79
N LYS A 200 -24.33 -2.70 8.03
CA LYS A 200 -23.74 -4.04 8.15
C LYS A 200 -23.11 -4.25 9.53
N LEU A 201 -22.39 -3.26 10.06
CA LEU A 201 -21.79 -3.35 11.38
C LEU A 201 -22.86 -3.48 12.47
N ALA A 202 -23.93 -2.69 12.41
CA ALA A 202 -25.07 -2.79 13.33
C ALA A 202 -25.71 -4.19 13.29
N SER A 203 -25.87 -4.77 12.10
CA SER A 203 -26.40 -6.14 11.99
C SER A 203 -25.47 -7.20 12.59
N ILE A 204 -24.15 -7.00 12.51
CA ILE A 204 -23.18 -7.92 13.13
C ILE A 204 -23.23 -7.77 14.66
N ASP A 205 -23.33 -6.55 15.16
CA ASP A 205 -23.43 -6.26 16.60
C ASP A 205 -24.71 -6.84 17.23
N GLU A 206 -25.86 -6.70 16.54
CA GLU A 206 -27.12 -7.30 16.96
C GLU A 206 -27.01 -8.83 17.01
N ASN A 207 -26.47 -9.45 15.95
CA ASN A 207 -26.27 -10.90 15.91
C ASN A 207 -25.32 -11.39 17.01
N MET A 208 -24.23 -10.67 17.28
CA MET A 208 -23.31 -11.00 18.37
C MET A 208 -23.94 -10.83 19.74
N SER A 209 -24.75 -9.78 19.94
CA SER A 209 -25.46 -9.50 21.19
C SER A 209 -26.50 -10.57 21.53
N CYS A 210 -27.08 -11.23 20.52
CA CYS A 210 -28.01 -12.33 20.71
C CYS A 210 -27.33 -13.71 20.80
N ASP A 211 -26.02 -13.82 20.58
CA ASP A 211 -25.31 -15.11 20.62
C ASP A 211 -25.20 -15.62 22.07
N PRO A 212 -25.76 -16.81 22.39
CA PRO A 212 -25.70 -17.38 23.74
C PRO A 212 -24.26 -17.54 24.26
N SER A 213 -23.30 -17.87 23.40
CA SER A 213 -21.89 -18.05 23.76
C SER A 213 -21.25 -16.72 24.18
N TYR A 214 -21.64 -15.62 23.53
CA TYR A 214 -21.20 -14.27 23.86
C TYR A 214 -21.83 -13.79 25.18
N LEU A 215 -23.14 -14.00 25.35
CA LEU A 215 -23.87 -13.65 26.57
C LEU A 215 -23.37 -14.42 27.81
N LEU A 216 -23.06 -15.71 27.66
CA LEU A 216 -22.49 -16.52 28.74
C LEU A 216 -21.11 -16.03 29.19
N LYS A 217 -20.30 -15.51 28.27
CA LYS A 217 -18.94 -15.03 28.56
C LYS A 217 -18.95 -13.62 29.15
N THR A 218 -19.74 -12.73 28.59
CA THR A 218 -19.92 -11.34 29.09
C THR A 218 -20.69 -11.29 30.41
N GLY A 219 -21.64 -12.21 30.63
CA GLY A 219 -22.37 -12.34 31.89
C GLY A 219 -21.50 -12.85 33.06
N ARG A 220 -20.47 -13.66 32.78
CA ARG A 220 -19.50 -14.11 33.80
C ARG A 220 -18.55 -13.00 34.27
N ASP A 221 -18.11 -12.13 33.37
CA ASP A 221 -17.24 -11.00 33.72
C ASP A 221 -17.98 -9.90 34.51
N ARG A 222 -19.31 -9.81 34.41
CA ARG A 222 -20.12 -8.92 35.27
C ARG A 222 -20.24 -9.39 36.73
N GLY A 223 -19.86 -10.62 37.05
CA GLY A 223 -19.93 -11.18 38.41
C GLY A 223 -18.72 -10.91 39.31
N ARG A 224 -17.79 -10.03 38.90
CA ARG A 224 -16.53 -9.74 39.62
C ARG A 224 -16.30 -8.26 39.93
N PHE A 225 -17.37 -7.48 40.03
CA PHE A 225 -17.34 -6.27 40.85
C PHE A 225 -17.96 -6.63 42.20
N ASP A 226 -17.10 -6.97 43.17
CA ASP A 226 -17.49 -7.16 44.55
C ASP A 226 -18.23 -5.90 45.02
N TYR A 227 -19.51 -6.08 45.36
CA TYR A 227 -20.40 -5.06 45.92
C TYR A 227 -20.15 -4.89 47.43
N ASP A 228 -18.92 -5.11 47.90
CA ASP A 228 -18.58 -5.13 49.34
C ASP A 228 -17.88 -3.86 49.83
N ASP A 229 -17.99 -2.74 49.10
CA ASP A 229 -17.45 -1.44 49.53
C ASP A 229 -18.51 -0.33 49.63
N PHE A 230 -19.75 -0.71 50.01
CA PHE A 230 -20.70 0.25 50.57
C PHE A 230 -20.51 0.32 52.09
N ASP A 231 -19.75 1.32 52.52
CA ASP A 231 -19.68 1.81 53.89
C ASP A 231 -21.08 1.83 54.52
N SER A 232 -21.33 0.90 55.44
CA SER A 232 -22.51 0.93 56.29
C SER A 232 -22.36 2.08 57.28
N VAL A 233 -23.00 3.21 56.96
CA VAL A 233 -23.15 4.36 57.86
C VAL A 233 -23.81 3.90 59.17
N PRO A 234 -23.18 4.05 60.35
CA PRO A 234 -23.83 3.71 61.61
C PRO A 234 -24.87 4.78 61.95
N HIS A 235 -26.15 4.48 61.77
CA HIS A 235 -27.21 5.20 62.46
C HIS A 235 -27.19 4.83 63.94
N LYS A 236 -26.68 5.72 64.79
CA LYS A 236 -27.06 5.79 66.20
C LYS A 236 -27.70 7.14 66.49
N TYR A 237 -29.02 7.13 66.59
CA TYR A 237 -29.75 8.09 67.39
C TYR A 237 -30.04 7.43 68.75
N PHE A 238 -29.59 8.14 69.80
CA PHE A 238 -30.05 8.24 71.19
C PHE A 238 -28.85 8.33 72.14
#